data_AF-A0A6F9B6K5-F1
#
_entry.id   AF-A0A6F9B6K5-F1
#
_cell.length_a   1.000
_cell.length_b   1.000
_cell.length_c   1.000
_cell.angle_alpha   90.00
_cell.angle_beta   90.00
_cell.angle_gamma   90.00
#
_symmetry.space_group_name_H-M   'P 1'
#
loop_
_entity.id
_entity.type
_entity.pdbx_description
1 polymer ?
#
loop_
_entity_poly.entity_id
_entity_poly.type
_entity_poly.pdbx_seq_one_letter_code
_entity_poly.pdbx_strand_id
1 'polypeptide(L)'
;MWAMALIDLCLLVVALWVGVREGAMVWNTPRPFIVVWNASTESCHLHFKVNLNLSVIDIVTNLNETLSGPNVTIYHSHLGYYPYYASSGNPINGGLPQNQSLSKHLSKTRADSDKLIIHKDFRGLGVIDWENWRPQWVRNWGSKGIFCNKSKEQIRKLHLGWPEIKVEEELGLEAFERAGQAFMNNTLLLAESQQPDGIWGFNLFSGCKS
;
A
#
# COMPACT_ATOMS: atom_id res chain seq x y z
N MET A 1 -52.09 22.95 -3.98
CA MET A 1 -51.43 22.25 -2.85
C MET A 1 -50.90 20.85 -3.20
N TRP A 2 -50.88 20.44 -4.48
CA TRP A 2 -50.36 19.13 -4.91
C TRP A 2 -49.04 19.21 -5.71
N ALA A 3 -48.74 20.37 -6.29
CA ALA A 3 -47.51 20.59 -7.07
C ALA A 3 -46.23 20.63 -6.21
N MET A 4 -46.31 21.14 -4.97
CA MET A 4 -45.16 21.23 -4.06
C MET A 4 -44.67 19.85 -3.61
N ALA A 5 -45.60 18.91 -3.35
CA ALA A 5 -45.28 17.55 -2.92
C ALA A 5 -44.57 16.74 -4.01
N LEU A 6 -44.89 16.96 -5.29
CA LEU A 6 -44.22 16.33 -6.43
C LEU A 6 -42.80 16.87 -6.65
N ILE A 7 -42.58 18.15 -6.38
CA ILE A 7 -41.25 18.79 -6.48
C ILE A 7 -40.35 18.29 -5.34
N ASP A 8 -40.86 18.21 -4.11
CA ASP A 8 -40.11 17.67 -2.97
C ASP A 8 -39.77 16.19 -3.14
N LEU A 9 -40.68 15.39 -3.70
CA LEU A 9 -40.41 13.98 -4.01
C LEU A 9 -39.36 13.84 -5.12
N CYS A 10 -39.41 14.66 -6.16
CA CYS A 10 -38.38 14.69 -7.21
C CYS A 10 -37.02 15.14 -6.66
N LEU A 11 -36.97 16.15 -5.79
CA LEU A 11 -35.73 16.61 -5.16
C LEU A 11 -35.13 15.54 -4.23
N LEU A 12 -35.96 14.80 -3.50
CA LEU A 12 -35.53 13.66 -2.67
C LEU A 12 -34.97 12.51 -3.52
N VAL A 13 -35.62 12.17 -4.65
CA VAL A 13 -35.14 11.12 -5.56
C VAL A 13 -33.84 11.52 -6.27
N VAL A 14 -33.70 12.79 -6.68
CA VAL A 14 -32.46 13.31 -7.26
C VAL A 14 -31.34 13.36 -6.22
N ALA A 15 -31.62 13.76 -4.97
CA ALA A 15 -30.65 13.75 -3.88
C ALA A 15 -30.19 12.31 -3.53
N LEU A 16 -31.09 11.33 -3.60
CA LEU A 16 -30.76 9.91 -3.44
C LEU A 16 -29.90 9.39 -4.60
N TRP A 17 -30.15 9.83 -5.84
CA TRP A 17 -29.35 9.46 -7.01
C TRP A 17 -27.95 10.09 -7.00
N VAL A 18 -27.84 11.37 -6.61
CA VAL A 18 -26.55 12.07 -6.43
C VAL A 18 -25.79 11.51 -5.22
N GLY A 19 -26.49 10.87 -4.28
CA GLY A 19 -25.92 10.19 -3.12
C GLY A 19 -25.38 8.78 -3.37
N VAL A 20 -25.66 8.17 -4.53
CA VAL A 20 -25.04 6.88 -4.92
C VAL A 20 -23.63 7.17 -5.41
N ARG A 21 -22.67 7.13 -4.49
CA ARG A 21 -21.25 7.14 -4.81
C ARG A 21 -20.91 5.89 -5.61
N GLU A 22 -20.60 6.04 -6.89
CA GLU A 22 -20.29 4.95 -7.85
C GLU A 22 -19.02 4.13 -7.50
N GLY A 23 -18.32 4.43 -6.41
CA GLY A 23 -17.00 3.85 -6.10
C GLY A 23 -16.97 2.57 -5.25
N ALA A 24 -18.09 1.88 -4.99
CA ALA A 24 -18.10 0.84 -3.95
C ALA A 24 -18.99 -0.39 -4.20
N MET A 25 -19.73 -0.45 -5.31
CA MET A 25 -20.67 -1.55 -5.53
C MET A 25 -19.96 -2.86 -5.91
N VAL A 26 -18.80 -2.75 -6.57
CA VAL A 26 -18.09 -3.89 -7.17
C VAL A 26 -17.67 -4.93 -6.13
N TRP A 27 -17.01 -4.51 -5.06
CA TRP A 27 -16.43 -5.42 -4.05
C TRP A 27 -17.47 -6.06 -3.12
N ASN A 28 -18.69 -5.51 -3.09
CA ASN A 28 -19.82 -6.02 -2.29
C ASN A 28 -20.85 -6.79 -3.13
N THR A 29 -20.67 -6.89 -4.45
CA THR A 29 -21.49 -7.76 -5.31
C THR A 29 -20.92 -9.17 -5.32
N PRO A 30 -21.75 -10.22 -5.18
CA PRO A 30 -21.28 -11.60 -5.23
C PRO A 30 -20.82 -11.95 -6.65
N ARG A 31 -19.54 -11.67 -6.94
CA ARG A 31 -18.84 -12.08 -8.15
C ARG A 31 -17.84 -13.16 -7.77
N PRO A 32 -17.87 -14.34 -8.40
CA PRO A 32 -16.92 -15.41 -8.09
C PRO A 32 -15.48 -15.06 -8.49
N PHE A 33 -15.31 -14.13 -9.44
CA PHE A 33 -14.02 -13.69 -9.94
C PHE A 33 -14.09 -12.21 -10.30
N ILE A 34 -13.06 -11.44 -9.91
CA ILE A 34 -12.96 -10.00 -10.16
C ILE A 34 -11.63 -9.75 -10.87
N VAL A 35 -11.69 -9.04 -12.01
CA VAL A 35 -10.51 -8.55 -12.73
C VAL A 35 -10.41 -7.05 -12.51
N VAL A 36 -9.23 -6.58 -12.14
CA VAL A 36 -8.97 -5.17 -11.85
C VAL A 36 -7.95 -4.61 -12.84
N TRP A 37 -8.26 -3.46 -13.44
CA TRP A 37 -7.33 -2.72 -14.28
C TRP A 37 -6.39 -1.88 -13.42
N ASN A 38 -5.11 -2.20 -13.46
CA ASN A 38 -4.06 -1.45 -12.77
C ASN A 38 -2.97 -1.02 -13.75
N ALA A 39 -3.37 -0.31 -14.81
CA ALA A 39 -2.44 0.30 -15.76
C ALA A 39 -2.81 1.77 -15.96
N SER A 40 -1.81 2.65 -16.01
CA SER A 40 -1.98 4.10 -16.19
C SER A 40 -2.21 4.44 -17.65
N THR A 41 -3.39 4.07 -18.17
CA THR A 41 -3.72 4.27 -19.59
C THR A 41 -4.28 5.66 -19.90
N GLU A 42 -4.45 6.51 -18.88
CA GLU A 42 -4.66 7.95 -19.01
C GLU A 42 -3.61 8.60 -19.94
N SER A 43 -2.33 8.24 -19.76
CA SER A 43 -1.22 8.73 -20.58
C SER A 43 -1.37 8.36 -22.06
N CYS A 44 -1.96 7.20 -22.35
CA CYS A 44 -2.21 6.74 -23.73
C CYS A 44 -3.20 7.65 -24.44
N HIS A 45 -4.27 8.05 -23.76
CA HIS A 45 -5.23 9.01 -24.29
C HIS A 45 -4.58 10.39 -24.48
N LEU A 46 -3.90 10.90 -23.45
CA LEU A 46 -3.35 12.26 -23.45
C LEU A 46 -2.23 12.47 -24.49
N HIS A 47 -1.35 11.49 -24.67
CA HIS A 47 -0.18 11.63 -25.55
C HIS A 47 -0.34 11.01 -26.93
N PHE A 48 -1.14 9.94 -27.05
CA PHE A 48 -1.22 9.16 -28.28
C PHE A 48 -2.63 9.11 -28.88
N LYS A 49 -3.62 9.73 -28.22
CA LYS A 49 -5.04 9.71 -28.63
C LYS A 49 -5.60 8.29 -28.77
N VAL A 50 -5.03 7.35 -28.02
CA VAL A 50 -5.49 5.95 -27.97
C VAL A 50 -6.46 5.82 -26.81
N ASN A 51 -7.70 5.44 -27.12
CA ASN A 51 -8.73 5.12 -26.12
C ASN A 51 -8.93 3.61 -26.04
N LEU A 52 -8.68 3.04 -24.87
CA LEU A 52 -8.93 1.63 -24.63
C LEU A 52 -10.38 1.44 -24.22
N ASN A 53 -11.12 0.63 -24.96
CA ASN A 53 -12.47 0.27 -24.54
C ASN A 53 -12.44 -0.88 -23.53
N LEU A 54 -12.27 -0.54 -22.26
CA LEU A 54 -12.24 -1.53 -21.17
C LEU A 54 -13.62 -2.09 -20.82
N SER A 55 -14.71 -1.49 -21.32
CA SER A 55 -16.09 -1.98 -21.07
C SER A 55 -16.44 -3.28 -21.80
N VAL A 56 -15.62 -3.71 -22.75
CA VAL A 56 -15.82 -4.94 -23.54
C VAL A 56 -15.64 -6.20 -22.69
N ILE A 57 -14.96 -6.06 -21.55
CA ILE A 57 -14.69 -7.11 -20.58
C ILE A 57 -15.10 -6.60 -19.21
N ASP A 58 -15.62 -7.47 -18.34
CA ASP A 58 -16.10 -7.10 -17.00
C ASP A 58 -14.92 -6.80 -16.05
N ILE A 59 -14.14 -5.78 -16.38
CA ILE A 59 -12.97 -5.30 -15.66
C ILE A 59 -13.35 -4.08 -14.83
N VAL A 60 -12.90 -4.08 -13.59
CA VAL A 60 -13.03 -2.99 -12.64
C VAL A 60 -11.92 -1.97 -12.92
N THR A 61 -12.30 -0.73 -13.19
CA THR A 61 -11.37 0.36 -13.49
C THR A 61 -11.54 1.51 -12.49
N ASN A 62 -10.49 2.29 -12.26
CA ASN A 62 -10.65 3.60 -11.65
C ASN A 62 -11.19 4.61 -12.68
N LEU A 63 -11.82 5.68 -12.19
CA LEU A 63 -12.20 6.82 -13.03
C LEU A 63 -10.94 7.37 -13.75
N ASN A 64 -11.08 7.70 -15.03
CA ASN A 64 -9.98 8.13 -15.91
C ASN A 64 -8.80 7.15 -16.00
N GLU A 65 -8.97 5.89 -15.59
CA GLU A 65 -7.92 4.85 -15.67
C GLU A 65 -6.64 5.23 -14.92
N THR A 66 -6.81 5.96 -13.81
CA THR A 66 -5.70 6.35 -12.91
C THR A 66 -5.22 5.15 -12.07
N LEU A 67 -3.96 5.21 -11.61
CA LEU A 67 -3.39 4.20 -10.72
C LEU A 67 -3.87 4.29 -9.26
N SER A 68 -4.57 5.38 -8.91
CA SER A 68 -5.09 5.63 -7.57
C SER A 68 -6.52 6.14 -7.67
N GLY A 69 -7.45 5.36 -7.14
CA GLY A 69 -8.87 5.68 -7.18
C GLY A 69 -9.69 4.80 -6.22
N PRO A 70 -11.02 4.95 -6.24
CA PRO A 70 -11.91 4.31 -5.28
C PRO A 70 -11.97 2.78 -5.40
N ASN A 71 -11.65 2.23 -6.58
CA ASN A 71 -11.72 0.79 -6.81
C ASN A 71 -10.40 0.08 -6.49
N VAL A 72 -9.27 0.66 -6.86
CA VAL A 72 -7.93 0.15 -6.55
C VAL A 72 -6.96 1.31 -6.33
N THR A 73 -6.10 1.20 -5.33
CA THR A 73 -5.01 2.15 -5.11
C THR A 73 -3.74 1.41 -4.70
N ILE A 74 -2.63 1.71 -5.37
CA ILE A 74 -1.31 1.15 -5.04
C ILE A 74 -0.43 2.19 -4.33
N TYR A 75 -0.06 1.84 -3.11
CA TYR A 75 0.80 2.61 -2.24
C TYR A 75 2.24 2.10 -2.35
N HIS A 76 3.07 2.84 -3.07
CA HIS A 76 4.50 2.52 -3.23
C HIS A 76 5.33 2.99 -2.02
N SER A 77 6.64 3.17 -2.20
CA SER A 77 7.61 3.57 -1.16
C SER A 77 7.37 4.91 -0.47
N HIS A 78 6.35 5.68 -0.90
CA HIS A 78 6.01 6.98 -0.32
C HIS A 78 5.02 6.90 0.85
N LEU A 79 4.48 5.72 1.15
CA LEU A 79 3.59 5.53 2.29
C LEU A 79 4.38 5.50 3.60
N GLY A 80 4.29 6.58 4.39
CA GLY A 80 5.01 6.65 5.64
C GLY A 80 6.52 6.84 5.45
N TYR A 81 7.27 6.69 6.54
CA TYR A 81 8.74 6.63 6.48
C TYR A 81 9.21 5.20 6.26
N TYR A 82 8.91 4.62 5.10
CA TYR A 82 9.39 3.27 4.75
C TYR A 82 10.93 3.27 4.62
N PRO A 83 11.67 2.47 5.39
CA PRO A 83 13.13 2.43 5.36
C PRO A 83 13.66 1.57 4.22
N TYR A 84 14.61 2.07 3.44
CA TYR A 84 15.27 1.30 2.38
C TYR A 84 16.62 1.91 2.00
N TYR A 85 17.41 1.20 1.20
CA TYR A 85 18.64 1.73 0.61
C TYR A 85 18.39 2.14 -0.85
N ALA A 86 18.79 3.36 -1.21
CA ALA A 86 18.79 3.81 -2.60
C ALA A 86 19.80 2.99 -3.44
N SER A 87 19.71 3.07 -4.76
CA SER A 87 20.67 2.41 -5.67
C SER A 87 22.12 2.83 -5.43
N SER A 88 22.35 4.04 -4.90
CA SER A 88 23.67 4.53 -4.48
C SER A 88 24.18 3.89 -3.18
N GLY A 89 23.38 3.05 -2.51
CA GLY A 89 23.68 2.50 -1.19
C GLY A 89 23.39 3.44 -0.02
N ASN A 90 22.87 4.64 -0.29
CA ASN A 90 22.52 5.60 0.76
C ASN A 90 21.27 5.15 1.53
N PRO A 91 21.26 5.23 2.88
CA PRO A 91 20.08 4.89 3.67
C PRO A 91 19.01 5.97 3.50
N ILE A 92 17.80 5.57 3.13
CA ILE A 92 16.59 6.37 3.14
C ILE A 92 15.78 5.96 4.36
N ASN A 93 15.31 6.95 5.14
CA ASN A 93 14.56 6.73 6.39
C ASN A 93 15.29 5.80 7.37
N GLY A 94 16.62 5.80 7.40
CA GLY A 94 17.43 4.93 8.27
C GLY A 94 17.87 3.60 7.63
N GLY A 95 17.39 3.27 6.42
CA GLY A 95 17.82 2.12 5.61
C GLY A 95 17.27 0.76 6.07
N LEU A 96 17.16 0.56 7.38
CA LEU A 96 16.70 -0.67 8.02
C LEU A 96 15.46 -0.40 8.89
N PRO A 97 14.55 -1.37 9.03
CA PRO A 97 13.36 -1.21 9.88
C PRO A 97 13.72 -0.92 11.34
N GLN A 98 14.75 -1.55 11.90
CA GLN A 98 15.21 -1.31 13.27
C GLN A 98 15.85 0.08 13.49
N ASN A 99 16.12 0.84 12.42
CA ASN A 99 16.71 2.18 12.48
C ASN A 99 15.70 3.31 12.30
N GLN A 100 14.43 2.98 12.09
CA GLN A 100 13.37 3.97 11.95
C GLN A 100 12.42 3.89 13.14
N SER A 101 12.02 5.07 13.63
CA SER A 101 10.96 5.20 14.61
C SER A 101 9.62 4.77 14.01
N LEU A 102 9.08 3.68 14.54
CA LEU A 102 7.76 3.16 14.16
C LEU A 102 6.65 4.21 14.40
N SER A 103 6.70 4.96 15.50
CA SER A 103 5.70 6.00 15.77
C SER A 103 5.75 7.12 14.74
N LYS A 104 6.94 7.62 14.37
CA LYS A 104 7.08 8.61 13.28
C LYS A 104 6.59 8.06 11.95
N HIS A 105 6.90 6.80 11.64
CA HIS A 105 6.39 6.12 10.46
C HIS A 105 4.87 6.14 10.44
N LEU A 106 4.20 5.67 11.50
CA LEU A 106 2.74 5.59 11.57
C LEU A 106 2.07 6.98 11.52
N SER A 107 2.63 7.99 12.17
CA SER A 107 2.13 9.36 12.06
C SER A 107 2.20 9.89 10.63
N LYS A 108 3.30 9.59 9.92
CA LYS A 108 3.48 9.96 8.51
C LYS A 108 2.54 9.16 7.61
N THR A 109 2.39 7.85 7.83
CA THR A 109 1.44 6.98 7.13
C THR A 109 0.02 7.51 7.25
N ARG A 110 -0.40 7.95 8.45
CA ARG A 110 -1.72 8.56 8.65
C ARG A 110 -1.89 9.80 7.77
N ALA A 111 -0.92 10.70 7.80
CA ALA A 111 -0.95 11.94 7.00
C ALA A 111 -0.86 11.70 5.49
N ASP A 112 -0.14 10.67 5.04
CA ASP A 112 -0.06 10.27 3.63
C ASP A 112 -1.36 9.63 3.18
N SER A 113 -1.94 8.78 4.03
CA SER A 113 -3.25 8.18 3.80
C SER A 113 -4.31 9.26 3.65
N ASP A 114 -4.33 10.29 4.49
CA ASP A 114 -5.29 11.41 4.36
C ASP A 114 -5.15 12.19 3.03
N LYS A 115 -3.97 12.16 2.40
CA LYS A 115 -3.70 12.83 1.11
C LYS A 115 -3.94 11.94 -0.10
N LEU A 116 -3.68 10.64 0.05
CA LEU A 116 -3.79 9.63 -1.01
C LEU A 116 -5.20 9.02 -1.05
N ILE A 117 -5.90 8.98 0.08
CA ILE A 117 -7.29 8.57 0.21
C ILE A 117 -8.16 9.78 -0.15
N ILE A 118 -8.46 9.92 -1.44
CA ILE A 118 -9.41 10.92 -1.95
C ILE A 118 -10.84 10.59 -1.46
N HIS A 119 -11.08 9.40 -0.88
CA HIS A 119 -12.40 8.92 -0.52
C HIS A 119 -12.44 8.43 0.93
N LYS A 120 -13.02 9.24 1.84
CA LYS A 120 -13.18 8.90 3.27
C LYS A 120 -13.89 7.56 3.55
N ASP A 121 -14.59 7.03 2.55
CA ASP A 121 -15.33 5.76 2.58
C ASP A 121 -14.77 4.81 1.50
N PHE A 122 -13.47 4.58 1.52
CA PHE A 122 -12.81 3.70 0.56
C PHE A 122 -13.24 2.24 0.82
N ARG A 123 -13.78 1.60 -0.21
CA ARG A 123 -14.23 0.19 -0.19
C ARG A 123 -13.53 -0.65 -1.26
N GLY A 124 -12.41 -0.14 -1.74
CA GLY A 124 -11.64 -0.72 -2.82
C GLY A 124 -10.53 -1.65 -2.34
N LEU A 125 -9.69 -2.07 -3.30
CA LEU A 125 -8.46 -2.81 -3.03
C LEU A 125 -7.30 -1.85 -2.77
N GLY A 126 -6.83 -1.80 -1.52
CA GLY A 126 -5.65 -1.05 -1.09
C GLY A 126 -4.41 -1.95 -1.08
N VAL A 127 -3.47 -1.70 -1.99
CA VAL A 127 -2.25 -2.51 -2.13
C VAL A 127 -1.04 -1.73 -1.64
N ILE A 128 -0.32 -2.25 -0.64
CA ILE A 128 0.97 -1.69 -0.21
C ILE A 128 2.09 -2.41 -0.96
N ASP A 129 2.76 -1.69 -1.84
CA ASP A 129 3.81 -2.21 -2.71
C ASP A 129 5.20 -1.89 -2.17
N TRP A 130 5.58 -2.64 -1.12
CA TRP A 130 6.88 -2.53 -0.47
C TRP A 130 7.78 -3.68 -0.89
N GLU A 131 8.63 -3.42 -1.89
CA GLU A 131 9.46 -4.46 -2.46
C GLU A 131 10.92 -4.43 -2.02
N ASN A 132 11.39 -3.39 -1.31
CA ASN A 132 12.82 -3.20 -1.08
C ASN A 132 13.43 -4.36 -0.26
N TRP A 133 12.78 -4.72 0.84
CA TRP A 133 13.17 -5.85 1.71
C TRP A 133 11.98 -6.77 2.00
N ARG A 134 12.28 -7.98 2.48
CA ARG A 134 11.28 -8.96 2.96
C ARG A 134 11.37 -9.06 4.49
N PRO A 135 10.25 -9.23 5.21
CA PRO A 135 10.27 -9.30 6.67
C PRO A 135 11.01 -10.54 7.18
N GLN A 136 11.06 -11.61 6.37
CA GLN A 136 11.82 -12.81 6.66
C GLN A 136 13.27 -12.63 6.19
N TRP A 137 14.21 -12.70 7.11
CA TRP A 137 15.65 -12.53 6.89
C TRP A 137 16.16 -13.40 5.74
N VAL A 138 15.81 -14.70 5.77
CA VAL A 138 16.21 -15.71 4.78
C VAL A 138 15.66 -15.47 3.36
N ARG A 139 14.80 -14.47 3.18
CA ARG A 139 14.24 -14.08 1.87
C ARG A 139 14.90 -12.84 1.29
N ASN A 140 15.86 -12.23 1.98
CA ASN A 140 16.62 -11.08 1.49
C ASN A 140 17.92 -11.51 0.77
N TRP A 141 17.77 -12.31 -0.28
CA TRP A 141 18.89 -12.77 -1.13
C TRP A 141 19.05 -11.89 -2.39
N GLY A 142 20.12 -12.12 -3.15
CA GLY A 142 20.45 -11.33 -4.35
C GLY A 142 20.71 -9.87 -4.01
N SER A 143 20.08 -8.95 -4.74
CA SER A 143 20.20 -7.49 -4.49
C SER A 143 19.72 -7.05 -3.11
N LYS A 144 18.92 -7.87 -2.41
CA LYS A 144 18.42 -7.59 -1.05
C LYS A 144 19.42 -7.99 0.05
N GLY A 145 20.54 -8.61 -0.29
CA GLY A 145 21.59 -8.98 0.69
C GLY A 145 22.15 -7.79 1.46
N ILE A 146 22.03 -6.58 0.91
CA ILE A 146 22.43 -5.33 1.59
C ILE A 146 21.75 -5.15 2.95
N PHE A 147 20.49 -5.55 3.11
CA PHE A 147 19.75 -5.38 4.37
C PHE A 147 20.32 -6.29 5.48
N CYS A 148 20.66 -7.52 5.14
CA CYS A 148 21.33 -8.44 6.05
C CYS A 148 22.73 -7.95 6.41
N ASN A 149 23.52 -7.52 5.41
CA ASN A 149 24.87 -7.04 5.62
C ASN A 149 24.91 -5.79 6.50
N LYS A 150 24.01 -4.83 6.25
CA LYS A 150 23.92 -3.60 7.03
C LYS A 150 23.42 -3.83 8.45
N SER A 151 22.52 -4.78 8.67
CA SER A 151 22.10 -5.19 10.00
C SER A 151 23.29 -5.76 10.80
N LYS A 152 24.09 -6.65 10.21
CA LYS A 152 25.31 -7.20 10.85
C LYS A 152 26.36 -6.11 11.13
N GLU A 153 26.59 -5.21 10.18
CA GLU A 153 27.53 -4.09 10.33
C GLU A 153 27.16 -3.18 11.50
N GLN A 154 25.86 -2.96 11.72
CA GLN A 154 25.37 -2.17 12.85
C GLN A 154 25.63 -2.86 14.20
N ILE A 155 25.37 -4.17 14.31
CA ILE A 155 25.65 -4.93 15.54
C ILE A 155 27.16 -4.90 15.85
N ARG A 156 28.01 -5.10 14.85
CA ARG A 156 29.48 -4.95 14.97
C ARG A 156 29.90 -3.61 15.56
N LYS A 157 29.31 -2.53 15.08
CA LYS A 157 29.63 -1.16 15.52
C LYS A 157 29.20 -0.90 16.96
N LEU A 158 28.08 -1.48 17.40
CA LEU A 158 27.57 -1.32 18.76
C LEU A 158 28.32 -2.20 19.77
N HIS A 159 28.86 -3.34 19.34
CA HIS A 159 29.50 -4.33 20.20
C HIS A 159 30.97 -4.59 19.78
N LEU A 160 31.79 -3.53 19.85
CA LEU A 160 33.22 -3.63 19.55
C LEU A 160 33.90 -4.65 20.49
N GLY A 161 34.47 -5.70 19.91
CA GLY A 161 35.22 -6.74 20.65
C GLY A 161 34.47 -8.04 20.92
N TRP A 162 33.23 -8.20 20.44
CA TRP A 162 32.57 -9.51 20.46
C TRP A 162 33.20 -10.45 19.42
N PRO A 163 33.68 -11.64 19.82
CA PRO A 163 34.49 -12.49 18.95
C PRO A 163 33.70 -13.42 18.03
N GLU A 164 32.36 -13.34 17.98
CA GLU A 164 31.55 -14.40 17.37
C GLU A 164 30.62 -13.88 16.27
N ILE A 165 30.95 -14.21 15.00
CA ILE A 165 30.13 -13.96 13.81
C ILE A 165 28.69 -14.44 14.02
N LYS A 166 28.51 -15.57 14.71
CA LYS A 166 27.20 -16.16 14.99
C LYS A 166 26.31 -15.23 15.82
N VAL A 167 26.86 -14.55 16.82
CA VAL A 167 26.10 -13.62 17.68
C VAL A 167 25.66 -12.39 16.88
N GLU A 168 26.50 -11.89 15.97
CA GLU A 168 26.13 -10.78 15.08
C GLU A 168 25.02 -11.17 14.11
N GLU A 169 25.05 -12.40 13.60
CA GLU A 169 24.02 -12.93 12.72
C GLU A 169 22.69 -13.12 13.44
N GLU A 170 22.71 -13.72 14.63
CA GLU A 170 21.50 -13.96 15.43
C GLU A 170 20.85 -12.66 15.88
N LEU A 171 21.62 -11.71 16.42
CA LEU A 171 21.08 -10.41 16.82
C LEU A 171 20.65 -9.55 15.64
N GLY A 172 21.40 -9.60 14.54
CA GLY A 172 21.04 -8.89 13.32
C GLY A 172 19.72 -9.41 12.74
N LEU A 173 19.54 -10.74 12.74
CA LEU A 173 18.30 -11.40 12.35
C LEU A 173 17.16 -10.98 13.27
N GLU A 174 17.32 -11.14 14.58
CA GLU A 174 16.26 -10.87 15.55
C GLU A 174 15.80 -9.41 15.48
N ALA A 175 16.73 -8.46 15.45
CA ALA A 175 16.42 -7.04 15.35
C ALA A 175 15.69 -6.71 14.04
N PHE A 176 16.18 -7.26 12.92
CA PHE A 176 15.60 -7.01 11.61
C PHE A 176 14.20 -7.59 11.45
N GLU A 177 14.00 -8.87 11.78
CA GLU A 177 12.71 -9.54 11.62
C GLU A 177 11.66 -8.96 12.57
N ARG A 178 12.03 -8.71 13.83
CA ARG A 178 11.14 -8.09 14.82
C ARG A 178 10.69 -6.70 14.35
N ALA A 179 11.63 -5.86 13.91
CA ALA A 179 11.30 -4.52 13.43
C ALA A 179 10.51 -4.58 12.11
N GLY A 180 10.90 -5.44 11.17
CA GLY A 180 10.21 -5.62 9.88
C GLY A 180 8.75 -6.07 10.08
N GLN A 181 8.52 -7.04 10.95
CA GLN A 181 7.18 -7.48 11.34
C GLN A 181 6.38 -6.35 11.99
N ALA A 182 6.97 -5.61 12.92
CA ALA A 182 6.30 -4.49 13.56
C ALA A 182 5.90 -3.39 12.56
N PHE A 183 6.79 -3.04 11.62
CA PHE A 183 6.49 -2.08 10.56
C PHE A 183 5.32 -2.56 9.69
N MET A 184 5.40 -3.77 9.13
CA MET A 184 4.37 -4.25 8.21
C MET A 184 3.01 -4.42 8.91
N ASN A 185 2.98 -5.04 10.08
CA ASN A 185 1.73 -5.30 10.79
C ASN A 185 1.05 -4.00 11.26
N ASN A 186 1.80 -3.08 11.87
CA ASN A 186 1.18 -1.85 12.38
C ASN A 186 0.74 -0.91 11.25
N THR A 187 1.42 -0.91 10.11
CA THR A 187 0.99 -0.15 8.93
C THR A 187 -0.29 -0.73 8.34
N LEU A 188 -0.40 -2.05 8.24
CA LEU A 188 -1.61 -2.71 7.76
C LEU A 188 -2.80 -2.46 8.71
N LEU A 189 -2.61 -2.68 10.02
CA LEU A 189 -3.63 -2.41 11.04
C LEU A 189 -4.07 -0.93 11.03
N LEU A 190 -3.13 -0.01 10.81
CA LEU A 190 -3.47 1.40 10.68
C LEU A 190 -4.35 1.64 9.45
N ALA A 191 -3.99 1.08 8.30
CA ALA A 191 -4.76 1.22 7.07
C ALA A 191 -6.19 0.67 7.22
N GLU A 192 -6.34 -0.54 7.78
CA GLU A 192 -7.62 -1.16 8.11
C GLU A 192 -8.43 -0.30 9.10
N SER A 193 -7.79 0.27 10.13
CA SER A 193 -8.49 1.12 11.11
C SER A 193 -8.98 2.44 10.52
N GLN A 194 -8.29 2.98 9.50
CA GLN A 194 -8.68 4.22 8.84
C GLN A 194 -9.73 3.98 7.75
N GLN A 195 -9.73 2.79 7.14
CA GLN A 195 -10.63 2.40 6.05
C GLN A 195 -11.12 0.96 6.29
N PRO A 196 -12.06 0.77 7.23
CA PRO A 196 -12.50 -0.56 7.67
C PRO A 196 -13.26 -1.34 6.60
N ASP A 197 -13.83 -0.64 5.62
CA ASP A 197 -14.55 -1.26 4.50
C ASP A 197 -13.61 -1.59 3.31
N GLY A 198 -12.34 -1.20 3.38
CA GLY A 198 -11.34 -1.45 2.34
C GLY A 198 -10.72 -2.85 2.47
N ILE A 199 -10.33 -3.43 1.33
CA ILE A 199 -9.60 -4.70 1.29
C ILE A 199 -8.11 -4.37 1.20
N TRP A 200 -7.35 -4.65 2.25
CA TRP A 200 -5.94 -4.26 2.37
C TRP A 200 -4.99 -5.45 2.25
N GLY A 201 -3.84 -5.24 1.61
CA GLY A 201 -2.81 -6.26 1.52
C GLY A 201 -1.47 -5.75 1.02
N PHE A 202 -0.43 -6.53 1.27
CA PHE A 202 0.89 -6.29 0.69
C PHE A 202 1.03 -7.00 -0.65
N ASN A 203 1.62 -6.33 -1.64
CA ASN A 203 2.00 -6.96 -2.89
C ASN A 203 3.01 -8.10 -2.63
N LEU A 204 2.91 -9.19 -3.42
CA LEU A 204 3.83 -10.34 -3.38
C LEU A 204 3.89 -11.13 -2.06
N PHE A 205 2.87 -11.05 -1.20
CA PHE A 205 2.78 -11.82 0.06
C PHE A 205 1.61 -12.82 0.05
N SER A 206 1.77 -14.10 0.43
CA SER A 206 2.99 -14.83 0.79
C SER A 206 3.70 -15.36 -0.46
N GLY A 207 4.77 -14.70 -0.93
CA GLY A 207 5.44 -15.12 -2.16
C GLY A 207 5.87 -16.60 -2.11
N CYS A 208 5.61 -17.35 -3.18
CA CYS A 208 6.15 -18.70 -3.35
C CYS A 208 7.59 -18.61 -3.87
N LYS A 209 8.52 -19.41 -3.31
CA LYS A 209 9.83 -19.62 -3.95
C LYS A 209 9.64 -20.77 -4.96
N SER A 210 9.80 -20.48 -6.25
CA SER A 210 10.12 -21.49 -7.27
C SER A 210 11.62 -21.75 -7.25
#